data_AF-A0A915E9N5-F1
#
_entry.id   AF-A0A915E9N5-F1
#
_cell.length_a   1.000
_cell.length_b   1.000
_cell.length_c   1.000
_cell.angle_alpha   90.00
_cell.angle_beta   90.00
_cell.angle_gamma   90.00
#
_symmetry.space_group_name_H-M   'P 1'
#
loop_
_entity.id
_entity.type
_entity.pdbx_description
1 polymer ?
#
loop_
_entity_poly.entity_id
_entity_poly.type
_entity_poly.pdbx_seq_one_letter_code
_entity_poly.pdbx_strand_id
1 'polypeptide(L)'
;MHWWAGAIAFLIGPKAPLVLERGLRGVFARNVYDFYKPIGGQSTEYALVNGQNSVELYLSAVDSTYEVYRQKCHKILGQNRCVADFYSVLFHSPFTKLVQKAFGRLVFRDFERNETYTKHWNRTKEVSMEETLSREFSTAAMQFSQPLMEHKLNAHLEFNKRLGNMYTPSVYAQLINLIYNNPTVDALNNQKVLVFSYGSGCIAAMYSLKIDTSSAYQQHSYLQMVGSAQRAHRRLHQRVKQSPRQFAQALMNRQALIAIKGAYTPISSAKQTYFPGAYYLREIDEKACRSYGKVEK
;
A
#
# COMPACT_ATOMS: atom_id res chain seq x y z
N MET A 1 14.82 -6.17 13.26
CA MET A 1 14.09 -6.88 12.17
C MET A 1 12.61 -6.60 12.30
N HIS A 2 12.02 -5.98 11.28
CA HIS A 2 10.57 -5.76 11.25
C HIS A 2 9.95 -6.79 10.29
N TRP A 3 9.10 -7.65 10.82
CA TRP A 3 8.39 -8.66 10.05
C TRP A 3 6.90 -8.40 10.15
N TRP A 4 6.25 -8.42 9.00
CA TRP A 4 4.84 -8.12 8.88
C TRP A 4 4.27 -9.03 7.79
N ALA A 5 2.98 -9.31 7.87
CA ALA A 5 2.32 -10.21 6.95
C ALA A 5 0.87 -9.78 6.76
N GLY A 6 0.37 -9.97 5.55
CA GLY A 6 -1.01 -9.75 5.20
C GLY A 6 -1.31 -10.32 3.83
N ALA A 7 -2.58 -10.56 3.58
CA ALA A 7 -3.08 -10.96 2.28
C ALA A 7 -4.43 -10.26 2.05
N ILE A 8 -4.66 -9.84 0.81
CA ILE A 8 -5.92 -9.25 0.36
C ILE A 8 -6.33 -9.97 -0.91
N ALA A 9 -7.59 -10.36 -0.99
CA ALA A 9 -8.18 -10.98 -2.16
C ALA A 9 -9.22 -10.02 -2.77
N PHE A 10 -9.24 -9.97 -4.11
CA PHE A 10 -10.19 -9.19 -4.87
C PHE A 10 -11.07 -10.11 -5.72
N LEU A 11 -12.37 -9.86 -5.72
CA LEU A 11 -13.26 -10.35 -6.77
C LEU A 11 -13.38 -9.26 -7.83
N ILE A 12 -13.04 -9.58 -9.08
CA ILE A 12 -13.04 -8.65 -10.20
C ILE A 12 -14.14 -9.07 -11.17
N GLY A 13 -14.98 -8.11 -11.58
CA GLY A 13 -16.08 -8.38 -12.50
C GLY A 13 -16.70 -7.11 -13.09
N PRO A 14 -17.63 -7.26 -14.04
CA PRO A 14 -18.36 -6.12 -14.60
C PRO A 14 -19.27 -5.46 -13.56
N LYS A 15 -19.65 -4.21 -13.80
CA LYS A 15 -20.53 -3.42 -12.92
C LYS A 15 -20.02 -3.33 -11.47
N ALA A 16 -18.69 -3.34 -11.29
CA ALA A 16 -18.07 -3.18 -9.98
C ALA A 16 -18.28 -1.76 -9.42
N PRO A 17 -18.39 -1.60 -8.09
CA PRO A 17 -18.48 -0.28 -7.46
C PRO A 17 -17.13 0.46 -7.42
N LEU A 18 -16.01 -0.26 -7.55
CA LEU A 18 -14.68 0.33 -7.76
C LEU A 18 -14.27 0.09 -9.21
N VAL A 19 -14.36 1.13 -10.03
CA VAL A 19 -14.11 1.05 -11.47
C VAL A 19 -12.70 1.57 -11.77
N LEU A 20 -11.84 0.73 -12.36
CA LEU A 20 -10.58 1.19 -12.91
C LEU A 20 -10.84 2.18 -14.06
N GLU A 21 -10.32 3.41 -13.96
CA GLU A 21 -10.45 4.37 -15.06
C GLU A 21 -9.59 3.91 -16.26
N ARG A 22 -10.27 3.62 -17.36
CA ARG A 22 -9.66 2.99 -18.54
C ARG A 22 -8.66 3.93 -19.19
N GLY A 23 -7.48 3.42 -19.54
CA GLY A 23 -6.42 4.19 -20.18
C GLY A 23 -5.62 5.10 -19.24
N LEU A 24 -6.10 5.38 -18.02
CA LEU A 24 -5.44 6.28 -17.07
C LEU A 24 -4.46 5.53 -16.15
N ARG A 25 -3.31 5.14 -16.71
CA ARG A 25 -2.23 4.45 -15.98
C ARG A 25 -0.86 4.99 -16.35
N GLY A 26 -0.15 5.62 -15.42
CA GLY A 26 1.27 5.95 -15.55
C GLY A 26 2.12 4.79 -15.08
N VAL A 27 3.12 4.38 -15.86
CA VAL A 27 4.01 3.25 -15.53
C VAL A 27 5.45 3.72 -15.61
N PHE A 28 6.26 3.29 -14.66
CA PHE A 28 7.70 3.51 -14.62
C PHE A 28 8.39 2.17 -14.33
N ALA A 29 9.44 1.86 -15.08
CA ALA A 29 10.26 0.68 -14.85
C ALA A 29 11.71 1.03 -15.10
N ARG A 30 12.60 0.53 -14.25
CA ARG A 30 14.05 0.74 -14.37
C ARG A 30 14.78 -0.48 -13.83
N ASN A 31 15.86 -0.91 -14.47
CA ASN A 31 16.71 -1.98 -13.95
C ASN A 31 17.61 -1.42 -12.82
N VAL A 32 17.34 -1.77 -11.56
CA VAL A 32 18.07 -1.29 -10.39
C VAL A 32 18.17 -2.36 -9.29
N TYR A 33 19.08 -2.13 -8.34
CA TYR A 33 19.38 -3.05 -7.24
C TYR A 33 19.13 -2.38 -5.87
N ASP A 34 17.97 -1.72 -5.72
CA ASP A 34 17.60 -1.02 -4.48
C ASP A 34 17.19 -1.97 -3.36
N PHE A 35 16.35 -2.97 -3.70
CA PHE A 35 15.97 -4.06 -2.83
C PHE A 35 15.70 -5.30 -3.68
N TYR A 36 16.37 -6.40 -3.38
CA TYR A 36 16.25 -7.63 -4.14
C TYR A 36 16.62 -8.86 -3.30
N LYS A 37 16.18 -10.04 -3.75
CA LYS A 37 16.46 -11.34 -3.13
C LYS A 37 17.22 -12.20 -4.14
N PRO A 38 18.57 -12.11 -4.19
CA PRO A 38 19.33 -12.88 -5.16
C PRO A 38 19.23 -14.37 -4.88
N ILE A 39 19.16 -15.17 -5.95
CA ILE A 39 19.20 -16.63 -5.90
C ILE A 39 20.64 -17.07 -6.23
N GLY A 40 21.18 -18.06 -5.52
CA GLY A 40 22.52 -18.61 -5.79
C GLY A 40 23.49 -18.62 -4.60
N GLY A 41 23.06 -18.19 -3.41
CA GLY A 41 23.81 -18.30 -2.16
C GLY A 41 23.09 -19.16 -1.12
N GLN A 42 23.35 -18.91 0.17
CA GLN A 42 22.50 -19.49 1.23
C GLN A 42 21.06 -19.02 1.06
N SER A 43 20.12 -19.97 0.99
CA SER A 43 18.70 -19.66 0.91
C SER A 43 18.28 -18.85 2.14
N THR A 44 17.95 -17.59 1.93
CA THR A 44 17.55 -16.66 2.97
C THR A 44 16.30 -15.90 2.54
N GLU A 45 15.39 -15.65 3.47
CA GLU A 45 14.23 -14.81 3.21
C GLU A 45 14.55 -13.31 3.26
N TYR A 46 15.70 -12.94 3.83
CA TYR A 46 16.14 -11.55 3.95
C TYR A 46 16.59 -11.02 2.58
N ALA A 47 16.09 -9.84 2.23
CA ALA A 47 16.54 -9.14 1.04
C ALA A 47 17.86 -8.40 1.31
N LEU A 48 18.66 -8.26 0.25
CA LEU A 48 19.68 -7.23 0.20
C LEU A 48 19.00 -5.89 -0.06
N VAL A 49 19.33 -4.89 0.74
CA VAL A 49 18.66 -3.58 0.71
C VAL A 49 19.67 -2.44 0.75
N ASN A 50 19.62 -1.57 -0.25
CA ASN A 50 20.20 -0.24 -0.20
C ASN A 50 19.07 0.74 0.18
N GLY A 51 18.93 0.98 1.48
CA GLY A 51 17.77 1.69 2.04
C GLY A 51 17.64 3.13 1.56
N GLN A 52 18.76 3.85 1.42
CA GLN A 52 18.75 5.22 0.92
C GLN A 52 18.31 5.25 -0.55
N ASN A 53 18.95 4.44 -1.40
CA ASN A 53 18.60 4.34 -2.81
C ASN A 53 17.12 3.91 -2.99
N SER A 54 16.62 2.97 -2.18
CA SER A 54 15.20 2.55 -2.22
C SER A 54 14.22 3.70 -1.99
N VAL A 55 14.53 4.62 -1.07
CA VAL A 55 13.68 5.79 -0.79
C VAL A 55 13.72 6.78 -1.95
N GLU A 56 14.90 7.06 -2.48
CA GLU A 56 15.09 7.98 -3.61
C GLU A 56 14.38 7.47 -4.87
N LEU A 57 14.54 6.18 -5.18
CA LEU A 57 13.86 5.49 -6.27
C LEU A 57 12.34 5.48 -6.14
N TYR A 58 11.84 5.24 -4.94
CA TYR A 58 10.40 5.30 -4.68
C TYR A 58 9.85 6.68 -4.99
N LEU A 59 10.51 7.76 -4.53
CA LEU A 59 10.08 9.14 -4.76
C LEU A 59 10.23 9.56 -6.23
N SER A 60 11.29 9.12 -6.90
CA SER A 60 11.47 9.32 -8.34
C SER A 60 10.37 8.62 -9.15
N ALA A 61 10.00 7.38 -8.78
CA ALA A 61 8.92 6.65 -9.43
C ALA A 61 7.55 7.31 -9.22
N VAL A 62 7.32 7.94 -8.06
CA VAL A 62 6.12 8.77 -7.80
C VAL A 62 6.03 9.90 -8.83
N ASP A 63 7.10 10.67 -9.01
CA ASP A 63 7.13 11.77 -10.00
C ASP A 63 6.88 11.24 -11.42
N SER A 64 7.63 10.22 -11.85
CA SER A 64 7.54 9.70 -13.22
C SER A 64 6.17 9.12 -13.53
N THR A 65 5.59 8.35 -12.61
CA THR A 65 4.26 7.76 -12.83
C THR A 65 3.17 8.82 -12.77
N TYR A 66 3.30 9.85 -11.94
CA TYR A 66 2.34 10.95 -11.87
C TYR A 66 2.34 11.77 -13.16
N GLU A 67 3.51 12.11 -13.68
CA GLU A 67 3.65 12.85 -14.94
C GLU A 67 3.00 12.08 -16.11
N VAL A 68 3.31 10.79 -16.27
CA VAL A 68 2.68 9.95 -17.31
C VAL A 68 1.17 9.82 -17.10
N TYR A 69 0.72 9.67 -15.86
CA TYR A 69 -0.72 9.61 -15.56
C TYR A 69 -1.43 10.91 -15.95
N ARG A 70 -0.85 12.07 -15.63
CA ARG A 70 -1.41 13.39 -15.98
C ARG A 70 -1.43 13.64 -17.48
N GLN A 71 -0.37 13.29 -18.20
CA GLN A 71 -0.34 13.34 -19.68
C GLN A 71 -1.47 12.50 -20.28
N LYS A 72 -1.77 11.33 -19.70
CA LYS A 72 -2.89 10.49 -20.12
C LYS A 72 -4.24 11.09 -19.77
N CYS A 73 -4.39 11.74 -18.60
CA CYS A 73 -5.59 12.50 -18.28
C CYS A 73 -5.84 13.60 -19.31
N HIS A 74 -4.83 14.40 -19.64
CA HIS A 74 -4.94 15.45 -20.65
C HIS A 74 -5.36 14.88 -22.00
N LYS A 75 -4.65 13.83 -22.47
CA LYS A 75 -4.90 13.22 -23.79
C LYS A 75 -6.26 12.53 -23.91
N ILE A 76 -6.72 11.83 -22.86
CA ILE A 76 -7.90 10.96 -22.91
C ILE A 76 -9.16 11.70 -22.44
N LEU A 77 -9.03 12.57 -21.45
CA LEU A 77 -10.16 13.28 -20.83
C LEU A 77 -10.27 14.74 -21.27
N GLY A 78 -9.27 15.29 -21.97
CA GLY A 78 -9.23 16.72 -22.30
C GLY A 78 -9.01 17.64 -21.10
N GLN A 79 -8.61 17.09 -19.95
CA GLN A 79 -8.39 17.85 -18.71
C GLN A 79 -7.15 17.36 -17.97
N ASN A 80 -6.42 18.30 -17.37
CA ASN A 80 -5.40 17.97 -16.37
C ASN A 80 -6.10 17.52 -15.08
N ARG A 81 -5.39 16.72 -14.28
CA ARG A 81 -5.81 16.38 -12.92
C ARG A 81 -4.68 16.70 -11.96
N CYS A 82 -5.04 17.20 -10.78
CA CYS A 82 -4.15 17.41 -9.65
C CYS A 82 -4.61 16.59 -8.43
N VAL A 83 -3.82 16.57 -7.36
CA VAL A 83 -4.14 15.87 -6.11
C VAL A 83 -5.48 16.30 -5.52
N ALA A 84 -5.90 17.55 -5.74
CA ALA A 84 -7.17 18.06 -5.23
C ALA A 84 -8.40 17.34 -5.86
N ASP A 85 -8.30 16.87 -7.10
CA ASP A 85 -9.37 16.21 -7.85
C ASP A 85 -9.71 14.80 -7.37
N PHE A 86 -8.87 14.22 -6.50
CA PHE A 86 -9.07 12.89 -5.94
C PHE A 86 -9.60 13.00 -4.52
N TYR A 87 -10.59 12.20 -4.17
CA TYR A 87 -11.05 12.08 -2.79
C TYR A 87 -9.93 11.59 -1.86
N SER A 88 -9.15 10.61 -2.32
CA SER A 88 -7.98 10.08 -1.60
C SER A 88 -6.83 9.73 -2.53
N VAL A 89 -5.63 9.70 -1.97
CA VAL A 89 -4.42 9.21 -2.65
C VAL A 89 -3.82 8.08 -1.81
N LEU A 90 -3.77 6.88 -2.39
CA LEU A 90 -3.28 5.67 -1.76
C LEU A 90 -1.89 5.32 -2.29
N PHE A 91 -1.03 4.80 -1.43
CA PHE A 91 0.36 4.47 -1.78
C PHE A 91 0.75 3.07 -1.32
N HIS A 92 1.63 2.39 -2.04
CA HIS A 92 2.41 1.31 -1.44
C HIS A 92 3.14 1.85 -0.20
N SER A 93 2.92 1.23 0.98
CA SER A 93 3.42 1.77 2.26
C SER A 93 4.42 0.81 2.93
N PRO A 94 5.73 0.96 2.65
CA PRO A 94 6.79 0.33 3.44
C PRO A 94 6.80 0.83 4.89
N PHE A 95 6.56 2.13 5.05
CA PHE A 95 6.32 2.79 6.33
C PHE A 95 5.60 4.10 6.07
N THR A 96 4.82 4.56 7.05
CA THR A 96 3.88 5.67 6.88
C THR A 96 4.56 7.00 6.60
N LYS A 97 5.77 7.22 7.13
CA LYS A 97 6.52 8.46 6.86
C LYS A 97 6.92 8.60 5.38
N LEU A 98 7.21 7.51 4.67
CA LEU A 98 7.57 7.56 3.25
C LEU A 98 6.39 8.02 2.39
N VAL A 99 5.19 7.50 2.68
CA VAL A 99 3.99 7.86 1.90
C VAL A 99 3.56 9.30 2.18
N GLN A 100 3.81 9.84 3.39
CA GLN A 100 3.62 11.26 3.68
C GLN A 100 4.57 12.14 2.85
N LYS A 101 5.85 11.75 2.72
CA LYS A 101 6.80 12.45 1.83
C LYS A 101 6.35 12.41 0.37
N ALA A 102 5.87 11.26 -0.10
CA ALA A 102 5.39 11.08 -1.46
C ALA A 102 4.15 11.95 -1.76
N PHE A 103 3.20 12.02 -0.83
CA PHE A 103 2.05 12.90 -0.96
C PHE A 103 2.46 14.38 -1.01
N GLY A 104 3.34 14.81 -0.11
CA GLY A 104 3.88 16.18 -0.15
C GLY A 104 4.59 16.49 -1.46
N ARG A 105 5.30 15.51 -2.03
CA ARG A 105 5.94 15.64 -3.35
C ARG A 105 4.92 15.83 -4.46
N LEU A 106 3.82 15.07 -4.49
CA LEU A 106 2.75 15.27 -5.48
C LEU A 106 2.12 16.66 -5.40
N VAL A 107 1.79 17.12 -4.18
CA VAL A 107 1.22 18.46 -3.98
C VAL A 107 2.21 19.55 -4.39
N PHE A 108 3.50 19.35 -4.14
CA PHE A 108 4.54 20.27 -4.65
C PHE A 108 4.58 20.29 -6.18
N ARG A 109 4.47 19.13 -6.86
CA ARG A 109 4.43 19.07 -8.33
C ARG A 109 3.23 19.80 -8.92
N ASP A 110 2.08 19.74 -8.25
CA ASP A 110 0.89 20.50 -8.67
C ASP A 110 1.08 22.00 -8.46
N PHE A 111 1.72 22.38 -7.35
CA PHE A 111 2.08 23.77 -7.06
C PHE A 111 3.02 24.36 -8.11
N GLU A 112 4.08 23.63 -8.52
CA GLU A 112 5.00 24.06 -9.58
C GLU A 112 4.29 24.37 -10.91
N ARG A 113 3.10 23.79 -11.12
CA ARG A 113 2.29 23.94 -12.34
C ARG A 113 1.14 24.94 -12.19
N ASN A 114 1.02 25.62 -11.04
CA ASN A 114 -0.09 26.49 -10.68
C ASN A 114 -1.47 25.79 -10.69
N GLU A 115 -1.51 24.48 -10.43
CA GLU A 115 -2.75 23.68 -10.50
C GLU A 115 -3.40 23.43 -9.13
N THR A 116 -2.75 23.87 -8.05
CA THR A 116 -3.29 23.82 -6.69
C THR A 116 -3.21 25.18 -6.02
N TYR A 117 -4.34 25.65 -5.48
CA TYR A 117 -4.44 26.92 -4.75
C TYR A 117 -3.93 26.74 -3.32
N THR A 118 -2.64 26.92 -3.11
CA THR A 118 -2.04 26.97 -1.76
C THR A 118 -1.09 28.16 -1.71
N LYS A 119 -1.55 29.25 -1.10
CA LYS A 119 -0.93 30.60 -1.12
C LYS A 119 0.46 30.72 -0.45
N HIS A 120 1.05 29.65 0.09
CA HIS A 120 2.16 29.77 1.04
C HIS A 120 3.29 28.72 0.88
N TRP A 121 3.77 28.48 -0.34
CA TRP A 121 5.11 27.88 -0.50
C TRP A 121 6.16 29.00 -0.38
N ASN A 122 6.74 29.16 0.81
CA ASN A 122 7.70 30.25 1.12
C ASN A 122 9.08 30.06 0.45
N ARG A 123 9.26 29.03 -0.39
CA ARG A 123 10.49 28.82 -1.16
C ARG A 123 10.31 29.40 -2.56
N THR A 124 10.87 30.59 -2.75
CA THR A 124 10.79 31.41 -3.98
C THR A 124 11.71 30.96 -5.11
N LYS A 125 12.44 29.85 -4.97
CA LYS A 125 13.38 29.35 -5.98
C LYS A 125 12.86 28.06 -6.60
N GLU A 126 13.08 27.92 -7.91
CA GLU A 126 13.02 26.64 -8.60
C GLU A 126 13.82 25.61 -7.81
N VAL A 127 13.22 24.45 -7.54
CA VAL A 127 13.83 23.39 -6.75
C VAL A 127 14.35 22.33 -7.72
N SER A 128 15.66 22.07 -7.68
CA SER A 128 16.24 21.05 -8.56
C SER A 128 15.74 19.64 -8.19
N MET A 129 15.83 18.69 -9.14
CA MET A 129 15.44 17.30 -8.86
C MET A 129 16.24 16.71 -7.68
N GLU A 130 17.52 17.05 -7.56
CA GLU A 130 18.38 16.61 -6.45
C GLU A 130 17.92 17.20 -5.12
N GLU A 131 17.56 18.49 -5.09
CA GLU A 131 17.05 19.15 -3.90
C GLU A 131 15.72 18.55 -3.43
N THR A 132 14.88 18.05 -4.34
CA THR A 132 13.63 17.37 -3.97
C THR A 132 13.84 16.05 -3.21
N LEU A 133 15.04 15.48 -3.22
CA LEU A 133 15.40 14.27 -2.47
C LEU A 133 15.90 14.59 -1.06
N SER A 134 16.20 15.87 -0.77
CA SER A 134 16.66 16.29 0.55
C SER A 134 15.61 16.08 1.65
N ARG A 135 16.10 15.91 2.89
CA ARG A 135 15.24 15.79 4.07
C ARG A 135 14.51 17.10 4.36
N GLU A 136 15.18 18.23 4.09
CA GLU A 136 14.71 19.58 4.28
C GLU A 136 13.52 19.86 3.34
N PHE A 137 13.67 19.53 2.05
CA PHE A 137 12.57 19.60 1.10
C PHE A 137 11.41 18.69 1.51
N SER A 138 11.69 17.42 1.83
CA SER A 138 10.65 16.46 2.25
C SER A 138 9.85 17.00 3.43
N THR A 139 10.51 17.65 4.39
CA THR A 139 9.88 18.22 5.59
C THR A 139 8.99 19.41 5.22
N ALA A 140 9.50 20.34 4.43
CA ALA A 140 8.74 21.49 3.94
C ALA A 140 7.51 21.06 3.11
N ALA A 141 7.68 20.10 2.20
CA ALA A 141 6.61 19.56 1.37
C ALA A 141 5.52 18.87 2.21
N MET A 142 5.89 18.12 3.26
CA MET A 142 4.91 17.52 4.17
C MET A 142 4.14 18.58 4.97
N GLN A 143 4.82 19.62 5.47
CA GLN A 143 4.15 20.72 6.20
C GLN A 143 3.19 21.49 5.28
N PHE A 144 3.65 21.84 4.08
CA PHE A 144 2.86 22.53 3.07
C PHE A 144 1.61 21.77 2.65
N SER A 145 1.73 20.45 2.50
CA SER A 145 0.61 19.59 2.07
C SER A 145 -0.29 19.13 3.22
N GLN A 146 0.01 19.47 4.48
CA GLN A 146 -0.69 18.98 5.66
C GLN A 146 -2.23 19.12 5.58
N PRO A 147 -2.81 20.25 5.12
CA PRO A 147 -4.27 20.40 5.05
C PRO A 147 -4.93 19.37 4.13
N LEU A 148 -4.31 19.03 3.00
CA LEU A 148 -4.81 18.00 2.10
C LEU A 148 -4.45 16.58 2.60
N MET A 149 -3.26 16.42 3.17
CA MET A 149 -2.72 15.13 3.59
C MET A 149 -3.58 14.47 4.66
N GLU A 150 -4.12 15.24 5.61
CA GLU A 150 -4.86 14.66 6.73
C GLU A 150 -6.08 13.88 6.25
N HIS A 151 -6.85 14.48 5.34
CA HIS A 151 -8.08 13.89 4.80
C HIS A 151 -7.83 12.91 3.66
N LYS A 152 -6.90 13.21 2.74
CA LYS A 152 -6.72 12.41 1.52
C LYS A 152 -5.75 11.23 1.69
N LEU A 153 -4.92 11.23 2.73
CA LEU A 153 -3.93 10.18 3.01
C LEU A 153 -4.02 9.65 4.45
N ASN A 154 -3.80 10.50 5.46
CA ASN A 154 -3.56 10.03 6.84
C ASN A 154 -4.79 9.30 7.42
N ALA A 155 -6.00 9.72 7.03
CA ALA A 155 -7.25 9.05 7.37
C ALA A 155 -7.32 7.58 6.92
N HIS A 156 -6.46 7.14 5.98
CA HIS A 156 -6.50 5.79 5.42
C HIS A 156 -5.34 4.88 5.86
N LEU A 157 -4.43 5.39 6.71
CA LEU A 157 -3.19 4.68 7.06
C LEU A 157 -3.28 3.76 8.29
N GLU A 158 -4.45 3.54 8.89
CA GLU A 158 -4.54 2.78 10.15
C GLU A 158 -3.95 1.37 10.06
N PHE A 159 -4.33 0.60 9.03
CA PHE A 159 -3.79 -0.74 8.84
C PHE A 159 -2.28 -0.70 8.65
N ASN A 160 -1.73 0.24 7.88
CA ASN A 160 -0.28 0.35 7.71
C ASN A 160 0.43 0.79 9.01
N LYS A 161 -0.19 1.64 9.84
CA LYS A 161 0.36 2.00 11.17
C LYS A 161 0.40 0.79 12.11
N ARG A 162 -0.63 -0.07 12.05
CA ARG A 162 -0.84 -1.16 13.02
C ARG A 162 -0.36 -2.54 12.56
N LEU A 163 -0.16 -2.73 11.26
CA LEU A 163 0.30 -3.96 10.58
C LEU A 163 1.55 -3.75 9.71
N GLY A 164 2.02 -2.51 9.49
CA GLY A 164 3.21 -2.18 8.70
C GLY A 164 3.25 -2.73 7.29
N ASN A 165 4.46 -3.10 6.85
CA ASN A 165 4.70 -3.43 5.45
C ASN A 165 4.30 -4.87 5.12
N MET A 166 3.12 -5.02 4.55
CA MET A 166 2.62 -6.31 4.06
C MET A 166 3.14 -6.66 2.65
N TYR A 167 4.01 -5.84 2.05
CA TYR A 167 4.45 -5.91 0.65
C TYR A 167 3.31 -5.62 -0.35
N THR A 168 2.96 -6.59 -1.20
CA THR A 168 1.97 -6.45 -2.27
C THR A 168 0.58 -5.96 -1.81
N PRO A 169 0.04 -6.32 -0.63
CA PRO A 169 -1.24 -5.81 -0.15
C PRO A 169 -1.14 -4.43 0.51
N SER A 170 0.06 -3.87 0.74
CA SER A 170 0.24 -2.67 1.57
C SER A 170 -0.57 -1.45 1.08
N VAL A 171 -0.70 -1.26 -0.24
CA VAL A 171 -1.51 -0.18 -0.80
C VAL A 171 -3.00 -0.42 -0.60
N TYR A 172 -3.44 -1.67 -0.74
CA TYR A 172 -4.84 -2.05 -0.66
C TYR A 172 -5.39 -2.09 0.77
N ALA A 173 -4.51 -2.13 1.78
CA ALA A 173 -4.90 -1.92 3.16
C ALA A 173 -5.50 -0.52 3.39
N GLN A 174 -5.04 0.49 2.64
CA GLN A 174 -5.60 1.84 2.70
C GLN A 174 -6.98 1.90 2.03
N LEU A 175 -7.18 1.10 0.97
CA LEU A 175 -8.49 0.97 0.32
C LEU A 175 -9.53 0.37 1.28
N ILE A 176 -9.15 -0.62 2.09
CA ILE A 176 -10.01 -1.17 3.15
C ILE A 176 -10.40 -0.06 4.15
N ASN A 177 -9.43 0.76 4.58
CA ASN A 177 -9.70 1.84 5.52
C ASN A 177 -10.58 2.94 4.92
N LEU A 178 -10.38 3.27 3.64
CA LEU A 178 -11.20 4.22 2.89
C LEU A 178 -12.66 3.79 2.84
N ILE A 179 -12.93 2.52 2.54
CA ILE A 179 -14.29 1.97 2.52
C ILE A 179 -14.88 1.94 3.94
N TYR A 180 -14.09 1.56 4.96
CA TYR A 180 -14.54 1.55 6.35
C TYR A 180 -14.98 2.93 6.84
N ASN A 181 -14.23 3.98 6.50
CA ASN A 181 -14.54 5.35 6.88
C ASN A 181 -15.76 5.94 6.14
N ASN A 182 -16.24 5.28 5.09
CA ASN A 182 -17.32 5.75 4.23
C ASN A 182 -18.41 4.67 4.08
N PRO A 183 -19.18 4.38 5.14
CA PRO A 183 -20.08 3.23 5.15
C PRO A 183 -21.36 3.41 4.32
N THR A 184 -21.69 4.64 3.90
CA THR A 184 -22.91 4.95 3.13
C THR A 184 -22.62 4.97 1.62
N VAL A 185 -23.64 4.64 0.83
CA VAL A 185 -23.52 4.54 -0.65
C VAL A 185 -23.28 5.89 -1.32
N ASP A 186 -23.78 6.98 -0.74
CA ASP A 186 -23.71 8.31 -1.33
C ASP A 186 -22.39 9.03 -1.02
N ALA A 187 -21.71 8.67 0.08
CA ALA A 187 -20.53 9.40 0.56
C ALA A 187 -19.41 9.49 -0.50
N LEU A 188 -19.27 8.46 -1.34
CA LEU A 188 -18.20 8.36 -2.33
C LEU A 188 -18.69 8.27 -3.77
N ASN A 189 -19.98 8.45 -4.05
CA ASN A 189 -20.46 8.28 -5.42
C ASN A 189 -19.77 9.28 -6.36
N ASN A 190 -19.30 8.80 -7.51
CA ASN A 190 -18.48 9.53 -8.50
C ASN A 190 -17.12 10.05 -8.00
N GLN A 191 -16.73 9.77 -6.75
CA GLN A 191 -15.42 10.14 -6.24
C GLN A 191 -14.31 9.31 -6.90
N LYS A 192 -13.11 9.89 -6.95
CA LYS A 192 -11.93 9.25 -7.53
C LYS A 192 -10.89 9.00 -6.47
N VAL A 193 -10.17 7.90 -6.59
CA VAL A 193 -9.06 7.53 -5.72
C VAL A 193 -7.83 7.33 -6.59
N LEU A 194 -6.77 8.09 -6.33
CA LEU A 194 -5.48 7.89 -6.97
C LEU A 194 -4.73 6.79 -6.23
N VAL A 195 -4.08 5.88 -6.94
CA VAL A 195 -3.38 4.74 -6.38
C VAL A 195 -1.98 4.66 -6.98
N PHE A 196 -0.97 4.69 -6.11
CA PHE A 196 0.42 4.46 -6.46
C PHE A 196 0.89 3.10 -5.92
N SER A 197 1.32 2.22 -6.81
CA SER A 197 1.89 0.92 -6.50
C SER A 197 3.38 0.91 -6.87
N TYR A 198 4.21 0.32 -6.02
CA TYR A 198 5.66 0.25 -6.19
C TYR A 198 6.19 -1.12 -5.79
N GLY A 199 7.11 -1.66 -6.59
CA GLY A 199 7.96 -2.79 -6.23
C GLY A 199 9.40 -2.51 -6.63
N SER A 200 10.34 -2.75 -5.71
CA SER A 200 11.78 -2.60 -5.95
C SER A 200 12.30 -3.52 -7.08
N GLY A 201 13.41 -3.12 -7.71
CA GLY A 201 13.95 -3.76 -8.91
C GLY A 201 13.97 -2.92 -10.21
N CYS A 202 13.19 -1.87 -10.43
CA CYS A 202 11.90 -1.50 -9.87
C CYS A 202 10.85 -1.32 -10.97
N ILE A 203 9.59 -1.57 -10.61
CA ILE A 203 8.41 -1.31 -11.43
C ILE A 203 7.39 -0.59 -10.55
N ALA A 204 6.83 0.50 -11.07
CA ALA A 204 5.82 1.29 -10.40
C ALA A 204 4.67 1.64 -11.35
N ALA A 205 3.48 1.81 -10.79
CA ALA A 205 2.30 2.22 -11.53
C ALA A 205 1.46 3.19 -10.70
N MET A 206 1.02 4.27 -11.33
CA MET A 206 -0.01 5.16 -10.82
C MET A 206 -1.27 5.04 -11.67
N TYR A 207 -2.40 4.81 -11.04
CA TYR A 207 -3.69 4.64 -11.71
C TYR A 207 -4.80 5.17 -10.81
N SER A 208 -6.01 5.29 -11.34
CA SER A 208 -7.15 5.77 -10.58
C SER A 208 -8.33 4.81 -10.62
N LEU A 209 -9.07 4.85 -9.51
CA LEU A 209 -10.35 4.17 -9.33
C LEU A 209 -11.45 5.23 -9.27
N LYS A 210 -12.51 5.07 -10.04
CA LYS A 210 -13.77 5.80 -9.85
C LYS A 210 -14.71 4.93 -9.01
N ILE A 211 -15.30 5.53 -7.98
CA ILE A 211 -16.32 4.89 -7.17
C ILE A 211 -17.67 5.16 -7.83
N ASP A 212 -18.42 4.10 -8.11
CA ASP A 212 -19.70 4.16 -8.78
C ASP A 212 -20.74 3.36 -8.00
N THR A 213 -21.68 4.07 -7.38
CA THR A 213 -22.81 3.51 -6.62
C THR A 213 -24.14 3.94 -7.24
N SER A 214 -24.16 4.19 -8.56
CA SER A 214 -25.33 4.70 -9.27
C SER A 214 -26.46 3.69 -9.46
N SER A 215 -26.17 2.39 -9.52
CA SER A 215 -27.19 1.34 -9.64
C SER A 215 -27.40 0.56 -8.35
N ALA A 216 -28.61 0.00 -8.16
CA ALA A 216 -28.92 -0.86 -7.01
C ALA A 216 -27.93 -2.05 -6.86
N TYR A 217 -27.46 -2.61 -7.98
CA TYR A 217 -26.45 -3.68 -7.99
C TYR A 217 -25.10 -3.21 -7.44
N GLN A 218 -24.63 -2.03 -7.87
CA GLN A 218 -23.38 -1.45 -7.38
C GLN A 218 -23.48 -1.03 -5.91
N GLN A 219 -24.61 -0.46 -5.50
CA GLN A 219 -24.89 -0.14 -4.10
C GLN A 219 -24.82 -1.39 -3.21
N HIS A 220 -25.50 -2.47 -3.61
CA HIS A 220 -25.43 -3.74 -2.90
C HIS A 220 -23.98 -4.26 -2.80
N SER A 221 -23.24 -4.23 -3.91
CA SER A 221 -21.84 -4.66 -3.96
C SER A 221 -20.95 -3.79 -3.07
N TYR A 222 -21.17 -2.48 -3.04
CA TYR A 222 -20.43 -1.57 -2.16
C TYR A 222 -20.71 -1.85 -0.69
N LEU A 223 -21.97 -2.10 -0.31
CA LEU A 223 -22.33 -2.46 1.07
C LEU A 223 -21.71 -3.81 1.51
N GLN A 224 -21.58 -4.78 0.61
CA GLN A 224 -20.82 -6.02 0.85
C GLN A 224 -19.33 -5.74 1.15
N MET A 225 -18.74 -4.78 0.43
CA MET A 225 -17.37 -4.33 0.68
C MET A 225 -17.24 -3.60 2.01
N VAL A 226 -18.20 -2.75 2.38
CA VAL A 226 -18.29 -2.12 3.71
C VAL A 226 -18.32 -3.17 4.81
N GLY A 227 -19.18 -4.19 4.69
CA GLY A 227 -19.23 -5.30 5.65
C GLY A 227 -17.90 -6.07 5.76
N SER A 228 -17.17 -6.22 4.65
CA SER A 228 -15.84 -6.81 4.63
C SER A 228 -14.79 -5.93 5.33
N ALA A 229 -14.83 -4.61 5.10
CA ALA A 229 -13.94 -3.66 5.74
C ALA A 229 -14.19 -3.58 7.26
N GLN A 230 -15.45 -3.58 7.70
CA GLN A 230 -15.82 -3.64 9.12
C GLN A 230 -15.32 -4.93 9.79
N ARG A 231 -15.43 -6.09 9.13
CA ARG A 231 -14.86 -7.35 9.63
C ARG A 231 -13.33 -7.28 9.76
N ALA A 232 -12.65 -6.67 8.79
CA ALA A 232 -11.19 -6.49 8.84
C ALA A 232 -10.78 -5.61 10.04
N HIS A 233 -11.52 -4.52 10.29
CA HIS A 233 -11.34 -3.65 11.45
C HIS A 233 -11.55 -4.38 12.77
N ARG A 234 -12.66 -5.12 12.92
CA ARG A 234 -12.90 -5.94 14.12
C ARG A 234 -11.74 -6.90 14.40
N ARG A 235 -11.27 -7.61 13.37
CA ARG A 235 -10.10 -8.51 13.49
C ARG A 235 -8.82 -7.76 13.88
N LEU A 236 -8.62 -6.54 13.40
CA LEU A 236 -7.46 -5.73 13.74
C LEU A 236 -7.38 -5.44 15.26
N HIS A 237 -8.54 -5.24 15.90
CA HIS A 237 -8.67 -5.02 17.35
C HIS A 237 -8.61 -6.31 18.18
N GLN A 238 -9.01 -7.45 17.62
CA GLN A 238 -8.97 -8.75 18.31
C GLN A 238 -7.58 -9.42 18.33
N ARG A 239 -6.55 -8.78 17.77
CA ARG A 239 -5.19 -9.33 17.76
C ARG A 239 -4.62 -9.42 19.16
N VAL A 240 -3.88 -10.50 19.41
CA VAL A 240 -3.16 -10.72 20.67
C VAL A 240 -1.79 -10.05 20.59
N LYS A 241 -1.49 -9.16 21.54
CA LYS A 241 -0.16 -8.55 21.67
C LYS A 241 0.82 -9.57 22.23
N GLN A 242 1.98 -9.68 21.60
CA GLN A 242 3.10 -10.51 22.07
C GLN A 242 4.22 -9.61 22.60
N SER A 243 4.99 -10.10 23.57
CA SER A 243 6.19 -9.40 24.05
C SER A 243 7.29 -9.38 22.99
N PRO A 244 8.22 -8.40 23.03
CA PRO A 244 9.38 -8.39 22.14
C PRO A 244 10.21 -9.68 22.19
N ARG A 245 10.30 -10.32 23.36
CA ARG A 245 10.99 -11.60 23.53
C ARG A 245 10.29 -12.73 22.79
N GLN A 246 8.97 -12.87 22.94
CA GLN A 246 8.18 -13.87 22.21
C GLN A 246 8.26 -13.64 20.69
N PHE A 247 8.22 -12.39 20.25
CA PHE A 247 8.40 -12.04 18.84
C PHE A 247 9.79 -12.43 18.32
N ALA A 248 10.86 -12.09 19.04
CA ALA A 248 12.23 -12.47 18.67
C ALA A 248 12.39 -14.00 18.59
N GLN A 249 11.81 -14.74 19.54
CA GLN A 249 11.81 -16.21 19.51
C GLN A 249 11.07 -16.74 18.27
N ALA A 250 9.92 -16.17 17.91
CA ALA A 250 9.19 -16.56 16.72
C ALA A 250 10.00 -16.32 15.43
N LEU A 251 10.80 -15.25 15.37
CA LEU A 251 11.71 -15.00 14.26
C LEU A 251 12.85 -16.02 14.19
N MET A 252 13.42 -16.42 15.33
CA MET A 252 14.44 -17.47 15.38
C MET A 252 13.87 -18.81 14.91
N ASN A 253 12.67 -19.17 15.37
CA ASN A 253 11.99 -20.40 14.93
C ASN A 253 11.70 -20.38 13.42
N ARG A 254 11.31 -19.22 12.88
CA ARG A 254 11.13 -19.02 11.43
C ARG A 254 12.44 -19.18 10.66
N GLN A 255 13.54 -18.60 11.16
CA GLN A 255 14.85 -18.75 10.54
C GLN A 255 15.30 -20.21 10.49
N ALA A 256 15.11 -20.93 11.60
CA ALA A 256 15.40 -22.35 11.67
C ALA A 256 14.57 -23.13 10.64
N LEU A 257 13.27 -22.85 10.53
CA LEU A 257 12.38 -23.49 9.55
C LEU A 257 12.88 -23.35 8.10
N ILE A 258 13.35 -22.16 7.69
CA ILE A 258 13.85 -21.93 6.33
C ILE A 258 15.11 -22.76 6.04
N ALA A 259 15.91 -23.06 7.07
CA ALA A 259 17.14 -23.82 6.95
C ALA A 259 16.93 -25.35 6.97
N ILE A 260 15.73 -25.84 7.31
CA ILE A 260 15.43 -27.28 7.38
C ILE A 260 15.49 -27.90 5.98
N LYS A 261 16.18 -29.04 5.91
CA LYS A 261 16.18 -29.95 4.76
C LYS A 261 15.47 -31.22 5.19
N GLY A 262 14.36 -31.58 4.54
CA GLY A 262 13.55 -32.76 4.87
C GLY A 262 12.20 -32.41 5.52
N ALA A 263 11.54 -33.42 6.07
CA ALA A 263 10.22 -33.28 6.67
C ALA A 263 10.22 -32.35 7.90
N TYR A 264 9.12 -31.63 8.09
CA TYR A 264 8.92 -30.72 9.22
C TYR A 264 7.45 -30.62 9.62
N THR A 265 7.18 -30.79 10.91
CA THR A 265 5.88 -30.48 11.51
C THR A 265 6.03 -29.21 12.36
N PRO A 266 5.29 -28.12 12.04
CA PRO A 266 5.32 -26.91 12.84
C PRO A 266 4.97 -27.19 14.31
N ILE A 267 5.90 -26.85 15.19
CA ILE A 267 5.68 -26.91 16.64
C ILE A 267 4.77 -25.74 17.01
N SER A 268 3.46 -25.96 16.91
CA SER A 268 2.47 -24.99 17.33
C SER A 268 2.36 -25.02 18.85
N SER A 269 2.86 -23.98 19.53
CA SER A 269 2.41 -23.65 20.88
C SER A 269 1.03 -22.98 20.91
N ALA A 270 0.39 -22.76 19.75
CA ALA A 270 -0.57 -21.66 19.59
C ALA A 270 -1.78 -21.93 18.67
N LYS A 271 -2.30 -23.16 18.57
CA LYS A 271 -3.64 -23.38 17.97
C LYS A 271 -4.70 -22.44 18.60
N GLN A 272 -4.49 -22.00 19.85
CA GLN A 272 -5.33 -21.05 20.58
C GLN A 272 -5.25 -19.58 20.11
N THR A 273 -4.38 -19.17 19.18
CA THR A 273 -4.24 -17.74 18.78
C THR A 273 -4.68 -17.43 17.34
N TYR A 274 -5.07 -18.44 16.57
CA TYR A 274 -5.57 -18.22 15.21
C TYR A 274 -7.01 -17.74 15.22
N PHE A 275 -7.36 -16.92 14.23
CA PHE A 275 -8.77 -16.57 13.99
C PHE A 275 -9.56 -17.80 13.52
N PRO A 276 -10.84 -17.92 13.90
CA PRO A 276 -11.72 -18.96 13.39
C PRO A 276 -11.73 -19.01 11.85
N GLY A 277 -11.72 -20.22 11.28
CA GLY A 277 -11.65 -20.44 9.84
C GLY A 277 -10.28 -20.20 9.17
N ALA A 278 -9.24 -19.81 9.91
CA ALA A 278 -7.90 -19.61 9.35
C ALA A 278 -7.25 -20.93 8.90
N TYR A 279 -6.57 -20.91 7.75
CA TYR A 279 -5.72 -22.02 7.32
C TYR A 279 -4.34 -21.91 7.97
N TYR A 280 -3.73 -23.05 8.29
CA TYR A 280 -2.39 -23.12 8.86
C TYR A 280 -1.61 -24.29 8.25
N LEU A 281 -0.28 -24.17 8.22
CA LEU A 281 0.61 -25.24 7.77
C LEU A 281 0.58 -26.37 8.81
N ARG A 282 0.25 -27.59 8.38
CA ARG A 282 0.20 -28.77 9.24
C ARG A 282 1.49 -29.57 9.17
N GLU A 283 1.99 -29.84 7.98
CA GLU A 283 3.26 -30.52 7.78
C GLU A 283 3.91 -30.14 6.45
N ILE A 284 5.21 -30.36 6.39
CA ILE A 284 6.03 -30.45 5.19
C ILE A 284 6.60 -31.87 5.19
N ASP A 285 6.40 -32.64 4.13
CA ASP A 285 6.95 -33.99 4.03
C ASP A 285 8.39 -34.01 3.45
N GLU A 286 8.98 -35.20 3.34
CA GLU A 286 10.34 -35.40 2.79
C GLU A 286 10.50 -34.94 1.33
N LYS A 287 9.39 -34.79 0.60
CA LYS A 287 9.37 -34.31 -0.79
C LYS A 287 9.02 -32.82 -0.87
N ALA A 288 9.05 -32.12 0.27
CA ALA A 288 8.64 -30.73 0.43
C ALA A 288 7.16 -30.44 0.08
N CYS A 289 6.30 -31.47 0.01
CA CYS A 289 4.87 -31.27 -0.13
C CYS A 289 4.29 -30.70 1.18
N ARG A 290 3.41 -29.70 1.05
CA ARG A 290 2.83 -28.99 2.20
C ARG A 290 1.37 -29.38 2.37
N SER A 291 1.00 -29.80 3.58
CA SER A 291 -0.39 -30.03 3.95
C SER A 291 -0.89 -28.92 4.89
N TYR A 292 -2.18 -28.62 4.80
CA TYR A 292 -2.78 -27.51 5.52
C TYR A 292 -3.98 -27.98 6.34
N GLY A 293 -4.07 -27.49 7.57
CA GLY A 293 -5.26 -27.59 8.40
C GLY A 293 -6.08 -26.30 8.33
N LYS A 294 -7.28 -26.36 8.93
CA LYS A 294 -8.16 -25.20 9.08
C LYS A 294 -8.69 -25.16 10.52
N VAL A 295 -8.72 -23.98 11.11
CA VAL A 295 -9.37 -23.75 12.41
C VAL A 295 -10.88 -23.78 12.21
N GLU A 296 -11.61 -24.41 13.13
CA GLU A 296 -13.08 -24.41 13.10
C GLU A 296 -13.64 -22.97 13.15
N LYS A 297 -14.85 -22.80 12.62
CA LYS A 297 -15.48 -21.47 12.46
C LYS A 297 -16.23 -21.04 13.70
#